data_AF-A0A2A2KAI9-F1
#
_entry.id   AF-A0A2A2KAI9-F1
#
_cell.length_a   1.000
_cell.length_b   1.000
_cell.length_c   1.000
_cell.angle_alpha   90.00
_cell.angle_beta   90.00
_cell.angle_gamma   90.00
#
_symmetry.space_group_name_H-M   'P 1'
#
loop_
_entity.id
_entity.type
_entity.pdbx_description
1 polymer ?
#
loop_
_entity_poly.entity_id
_entity_poly.type
_entity_poly.pdbx_seq_one_letter_code
_entity_poly.pdbx_strand_id
1 'polypeptide(L)'
;MDEAASRIRMEVESKPEEIESLDRRILRLKIEREGLRRETDAASVDRLETLEGELANLEQQSAELTTRWQAEKDKIAGEAKLKEQLDAARLELEQAQRGGDLAKAGELAQRRARCCARK
;
A
#
# COMPACT_ATOMS: atom_id res chain seq x y z
N MET A 1 -19.37 18.50 -0.49
CA MET A 1 -19.47 17.29 0.36
C MET A 1 -18.37 16.26 0.03
N ASP A 2 -17.19 16.68 -0.47
CA ASP A 2 -16.12 15.74 -0.87
C ASP A 2 -14.73 16.08 -0.31
N GLU A 3 -14.55 17.25 0.32
CA GLU A 3 -13.22 17.70 0.79
C GLU A 3 -12.72 16.92 2.01
N ALA A 4 -13.62 16.60 2.95
CA ALA A 4 -13.28 15.80 4.13
C ALA A 4 -12.97 14.34 3.76
N ALA A 5 -13.71 13.75 2.81
CA ALA A 5 -13.47 12.40 2.32
C ALA A 5 -12.19 12.32 1.46
N SER A 6 -11.83 13.41 0.77
CA SER A 6 -10.58 13.49 -0.01
C SER A 6 -9.35 13.64 0.87
N ARG A 7 -9.41 14.44 1.96
CA ARG A 7 -8.31 14.53 2.94
C ARG A 7 -7.98 13.20 3.60
N ILE A 8 -9.00 12.48 4.06
CA ILE A 8 -8.83 11.17 4.72
C ILE A 8 -8.19 10.16 3.77
N ARG A 9 -8.56 10.18 2.48
CA ARG A 9 -7.92 9.31 1.47
C ARG A 9 -6.44 9.64 1.28
N MET A 10 -6.08 10.93 1.23
CA MET A 10 -4.68 11.34 1.09
C MET A 10 -3.82 10.93 2.30
N GLU A 11 -4.35 11.07 3.53
CA GLU A 11 -3.63 10.63 4.74
C GLU A 11 -3.45 9.11 4.76
N VAL A 12 -4.47 8.33 4.36
CA VAL A 12 -4.40 6.86 4.32
C VAL A 12 -3.46 6.35 3.22
N GLU A 13 -3.36 7.07 2.10
CA GLU A 13 -2.46 6.70 1.01
C GLU A 13 -1.01 7.12 1.19
N SER A 14 -0.75 8.07 2.10
CA SER A 14 0.60 8.51 2.45
C SER A 14 1.37 7.44 3.23
N LYS A 15 2.70 7.44 3.06
CA LYS A 15 3.59 6.55 3.79
C LYS A 15 3.54 6.92 5.29
N PRO A 16 3.42 5.95 6.22
CA PRO A 16 3.41 6.25 7.64
C PRO A 16 4.69 7.00 8.05
N GLU A 17 4.53 8.03 8.87
CA GLU A 17 5.64 8.88 9.35
C GLU A 17 6.73 8.05 10.03
N GLU A 18 6.34 6.97 10.71
CA GLU A 18 7.26 6.02 11.33
C GLU A 18 8.22 5.39 10.32
N ILE A 19 7.72 4.93 9.16
CA ILE A 19 8.55 4.34 8.11
C ILE A 19 9.43 5.41 7.47
N GLU A 20 8.89 6.60 7.22
CA GLU A 20 9.71 7.70 6.69
C GLU A 20 10.82 8.11 7.65
N SER A 21 10.56 8.09 8.97
CA SER A 21 11.56 8.39 10.00
C SER A 21 12.68 7.35 9.99
N LEU A 22 12.34 6.06 9.84
CA LEU A 22 13.29 4.96 9.73
C LEU A 22 14.13 5.09 8.47
N ASP A 23 13.52 5.37 7.33
CA ASP A 23 14.23 5.54 6.06
C ASP A 23 15.22 6.71 6.09
N ARG A 24 14.81 7.85 6.66
CA ARG A 24 15.70 9.01 6.85
C ARG A 24 16.88 8.66 7.75
N ARG A 25 16.65 7.86 8.80
CA ARG A 25 17.71 7.40 9.70
C ARG A 25 18.66 6.41 9.01
N ILE A 26 18.13 5.44 8.28
CA ILE A 26 18.91 4.50 7.47
C ILE A 26 19.78 5.26 6.47
N LEU A 27 19.23 6.26 5.78
CA LEU A 27 19.98 7.07 4.82
C LEU A 27 21.16 7.79 5.49
N ARG A 28 20.93 8.41 6.65
CA ARG A 28 22.00 9.08 7.41
C ARG A 28 23.11 8.10 7.79
N LEU A 29 22.74 6.92 8.28
CA LEU A 29 23.71 5.88 8.68
C LEU A 29 24.46 5.31 7.47
N LYS A 30 23.82 5.18 6.29
CA LYS A 30 24.52 4.81 5.03
C LYS A 30 25.57 5.84 4.63
N ILE A 31 25.27 7.13 4.78
CA ILE A 31 26.23 8.21 4.49
C ILE A 31 27.41 8.14 5.47
N GLU A 32 27.14 7.95 6.76
CA GLU A 32 28.19 7.78 7.78
C GLU A 32 29.06 6.56 7.48
N ARG A 33 28.46 5.42 7.12
CA ARG A 33 29.15 4.21 6.70
C ARG A 33 30.10 4.45 5.52
N GLU A 34 29.66 5.14 4.48
CA GLU A 34 30.51 5.45 3.32
C GLU A 34 31.65 6.42 3.67
N GLY A 35 31.45 7.29 4.67
CA GLY A 35 32.51 8.13 5.24
C GLY A 35 33.56 7.30 5.96
N LEU A 36 33.13 6.49 6.92
CA LEU A 36 34.01 5.63 7.74
C LEU A 36 34.79 4.61 6.90
N ARG A 37 34.22 4.14 5.78
CA ARG A 37 34.91 3.24 4.84
C ARG A 37 36.18 3.83 4.22
N ARG A 38 36.34 5.15 4.23
CA ARG A 38 37.54 5.83 3.71
C ARG A 38 38.59 6.08 4.79
N GLU A 39 38.25 5.84 6.05
CA GLU A 39 39.16 5.97 7.18
C GLU A 39 39.77 4.60 7.53
N THR A 40 41.00 4.59 8.05
CA THR A 40 41.77 3.36 8.30
C THR A 40 42.23 3.23 9.75
N ASP A 41 41.76 4.10 10.64
CA ASP A 41 42.06 4.00 12.07
C ASP A 41 41.18 2.93 12.74
N ALA A 42 41.69 2.34 13.83
CA ALA A 42 41.02 1.25 14.53
C ALA A 42 39.65 1.66 15.09
N ALA A 43 39.48 2.90 15.52
CA ALA A 43 38.21 3.39 16.06
C ALA A 43 37.14 3.47 14.96
N SER A 44 37.51 3.86 13.73
CA SER A 44 36.62 3.86 12.57
C SER A 44 36.19 2.47 12.15
N VAL A 45 37.07 1.46 12.24
CA VAL A 45 36.73 0.06 11.93
C VAL A 45 35.73 -0.52 12.94
N ASP A 46 35.98 -0.34 14.25
CA ASP A 46 35.06 -0.80 15.30
C ASP A 46 33.69 -0.11 15.20
N ARG A 47 33.69 1.18 14.86
CA ARG A 47 32.46 1.94 14.67
C ARG A 47 31.70 1.48 13.43
N LEU A 48 32.39 1.15 12.34
CA LEU A 48 31.80 0.63 11.11
C LEU A 48 31.05 -0.67 11.35
N GLU A 49 31.65 -1.62 12.08
CA GLU A 49 31.01 -2.91 12.42
C GLU A 49 29.72 -2.71 13.22
N THR A 50 29.77 -1.83 14.23
CA THR A 50 28.58 -1.48 15.03
C THR A 50 27.48 -0.87 14.17
N LEU A 51 27.86 0.04 13.26
CA LEU A 51 26.97 0.72 12.33
C LEU A 51 26.29 -0.25 11.37
N GLU A 52 27.01 -1.24 10.85
CA GLU A 52 26.46 -2.25 9.95
C GLU A 52 25.40 -3.12 10.65
N GLY A 53 25.62 -3.48 11.91
CA GLY A 53 24.62 -4.18 12.72
C GLY A 53 23.35 -3.35 12.97
N GLU A 54 23.51 -2.07 13.33
CA GLU A 54 22.38 -1.15 13.48
C GLU A 54 21.63 -0.95 12.17
N LEU A 55 22.35 -0.83 11.05
CA LEU A 55 21.77 -0.66 9.72
C LEU A 55 20.89 -1.84 9.35
N ALA A 56 21.39 -3.07 9.54
CA ALA A 56 20.66 -4.29 9.24
C ALA A 56 19.36 -4.39 10.06
N ASN A 57 19.42 -4.05 11.34
CA ASN A 57 18.24 -4.05 12.21
C ASN A 57 17.19 -3.00 11.76
N LEU A 58 17.62 -1.78 11.44
CA LEU A 58 16.72 -0.72 10.99
C LEU A 58 16.13 -1.02 9.61
N GLU A 59 16.93 -1.56 8.69
CA GLU A 59 16.46 -1.98 7.37
C GLU A 59 15.41 -3.09 7.47
N GLN A 60 15.61 -4.07 8.36
CA GLN A 60 14.63 -5.11 8.62
C GLN A 60 13.31 -4.54 9.16
N GLN A 61 13.37 -3.62 10.13
CA GLN A 61 12.18 -2.96 10.69
C GLN A 61 11.44 -2.13 9.63
N SER A 62 12.16 -1.34 8.82
CA SER A 62 11.55 -0.57 7.74
C SER A 62 10.89 -1.48 6.70
N ALA A 63 11.55 -2.58 6.31
CA ALA A 63 11.00 -3.54 5.36
C ALA A 63 9.73 -4.22 5.88
N GLU A 64 9.71 -4.62 7.15
CA GLU A 64 8.54 -5.23 7.77
C GLU A 64 7.34 -4.27 7.81
N LEU A 65 7.55 -3.05 8.29
CA LEU A 65 6.49 -2.03 8.35
C LEU A 65 5.99 -1.66 6.94
N THR A 66 6.90 -1.53 5.98
CA THR A 66 6.54 -1.22 4.58
C THR A 66 5.71 -2.35 3.98
N THR A 67 6.07 -3.60 4.25
CA THR A 67 5.32 -4.77 3.75
C THR A 67 3.91 -4.80 4.34
N ARG A 68 3.77 -4.58 5.65
CA ARG A 68 2.46 -4.52 6.31
C ARG A 68 1.60 -3.38 5.75
N TRP A 69 2.18 -2.19 5.61
CA TRP A 69 1.48 -1.04 5.05
C TRP A 69 1.02 -1.27 3.60
N GLN A 70 1.90 -1.83 2.76
CA GLN A 70 1.55 -2.15 1.37
C GLN A 70 0.43 -3.18 1.29
N ALA A 71 0.46 -4.22 2.14
CA ALA A 71 -0.60 -5.22 2.20
C ALA A 71 -1.95 -4.62 2.60
N GLU A 72 -1.98 -3.70 3.56
CA GLU A 72 -3.20 -2.98 3.94
C GLU A 72 -3.71 -2.06 2.81
N LYS A 73 -2.79 -1.35 2.14
CA LYS A 73 -3.14 -0.52 0.98
C LYS A 73 -3.74 -1.34 -0.14
N ASP A 74 -3.16 -2.49 -0.46
CA ASP A 74 -3.64 -3.38 -1.51
C ASP A 74 -5.02 -3.97 -1.19
N LYS A 75 -5.28 -4.30 0.09
CA LYS A 75 -6.62 -4.72 0.54
C LYS A 75 -7.66 -3.63 0.33
N ILE A 76 -7.37 -2.40 0.77
CA ILE A 76 -8.28 -1.25 0.63
C ILE A 76 -8.55 -0.96 -0.85
N ALA A 77 -7.50 -0.95 -1.68
CA ALA A 77 -7.62 -0.75 -3.12
C ALA A 77 -8.44 -1.87 -3.79
N GLY A 78 -8.24 -3.12 -3.37
CA GLY A 78 -9.02 -4.27 -3.84
C GLY A 78 -10.51 -4.15 -3.49
N GLU A 79 -10.83 -3.78 -2.26
CA GLU A 79 -12.22 -3.54 -1.84
C GLU A 79 -12.89 -2.39 -2.58
N ALA A 80 -12.17 -1.28 -2.78
CA ALA A 80 -12.67 -0.13 -3.53
C ALA A 80 -12.98 -0.51 -4.98
N LYS A 81 -12.07 -1.22 -5.64
CA LYS A 81 -12.26 -1.72 -7.01
C LYS A 81 -13.43 -2.70 -7.11
N LEU A 82 -13.60 -3.58 -6.13
CA LEU A 82 -14.74 -4.49 -6.08
C LEU A 82 -16.07 -3.75 -5.90
N LYS A 83 -16.10 -2.71 -5.08
CA LYS A 83 -17.29 -1.84 -4.93
C LYS A 83 -17.62 -1.13 -6.24
N GLU A 84 -16.63 -0.55 -6.90
CA GLU A 84 -16.80 0.12 -8.19
C GLU A 84 -17.36 -0.84 -9.25
N GLN A 85 -16.80 -2.05 -9.35
CA GLN A 85 -17.30 -3.08 -10.27
C GLN A 85 -18.74 -3.50 -9.94
N LEU A 86 -19.09 -3.58 -8.64
CA LEU A 86 -20.45 -3.92 -8.20
C LEU A 86 -21.44 -2.82 -8.57
N ASP A 87 -21.07 -1.55 -8.39
CA ASP A 87 -21.92 -0.41 -8.70
C ASP A 87 -22.08 -0.21 -10.21
N ALA A 88 -21.02 -0.44 -11.00
CA ALA A 88 -21.11 -0.50 -12.46
C ALA A 88 -22.07 -1.60 -12.93
N ALA A 89 -21.93 -2.82 -12.38
CA ALA A 89 -22.83 -3.94 -12.73
C ALA A 89 -24.29 -3.69 -12.30
N ARG A 90 -24.52 -2.95 -11.20
CA ARG A 90 -25.87 -2.52 -10.78
C ARG A 90 -26.47 -1.54 -11.78
N LEU A 91 -25.68 -0.56 -12.21
CA LEU A 91 -26.12 0.44 -13.18
C LEU A 91 -26.42 -0.21 -14.54
N GLU A 92 -25.57 -1.12 -15.01
CA GLU A 92 -25.79 -1.88 -16.26
C GLU A 92 -27.08 -2.70 -16.19
N LEU A 93 -27.34 -3.37 -15.07
CA LEU A 93 -28.56 -4.14 -14.86
C LEU A 93 -29.80 -3.23 -14.88
N GLU A 94 -29.75 -2.09 -14.19
CA GLU A 94 -30.85 -1.13 -14.15
C GLU A 94 -31.15 -0.56 -15.55
N GLN A 95 -30.11 -0.26 -16.32
CA GLN A 95 -30.24 0.19 -17.71
C GLN A 95 -30.88 -0.90 -18.59
N ALA A 96 -30.43 -2.15 -18.48
CA ALA A 96 -30.99 -3.27 -19.24
C ALA A 96 -32.47 -3.52 -18.88
N GLN A 97 -32.82 -3.40 -17.59
CA GLN A 97 -34.21 -3.52 -17.12
C GLN A 97 -35.09 -2.40 -17.64
N ARG A 98 -34.64 -1.14 -17.59
CA ARG A 98 -35.38 0.01 -18.11
C ARG A 98 -35.52 -0.02 -19.64
N GLY A 99 -34.52 -0.56 -20.33
CA GLY A 99 -34.54 -0.76 -21.79
C GLY A 99 -35.38 -1.94 -22.28
N GLY A 100 -35.95 -2.74 -21.38
CA GLY A 100 -36.76 -3.91 -21.72
C GLY A 100 -35.97 -5.12 -22.24
N ASP A 101 -34.63 -5.09 -22.15
CA ASP A 101 -33.75 -6.18 -22.59
C ASP A 101 -33.63 -7.25 -21.49
N LEU A 102 -34.69 -8.05 -21.37
CA LEU A 102 -34.81 -9.09 -20.34
C LEU A 102 -33.76 -10.20 -20.47
N ALA A 103 -33.28 -10.48 -21.70
CA ALA A 103 -32.23 -11.46 -21.95
C ALA A 103 -30.89 -10.99 -21.37
N LYS A 104 -30.51 -9.74 -21.66
CA LYS A 104 -29.29 -9.12 -21.15
C LYS A 104 -29.35 -8.89 -19.63
N ALA A 105 -30.51 -8.50 -19.10
CA ALA A 105 -30.71 -8.34 -17.66
C ALA A 105 -30.53 -9.67 -16.90
N GLY A 106 -31.03 -10.79 -17.46
CA GLY A 106 -30.86 -12.12 -16.89
C GLY A 106 -29.39 -12.56 -16.82
N GLU A 107 -28.64 -12.36 -17.89
CA GLU A 107 -27.20 -12.68 -17.95
C GLU A 107 -26.39 -11.84 -16.94
N LEU A 108 -26.65 -10.54 -16.87
CA LEU A 108 -25.99 -9.62 -15.94
C LEU A 108 -26.31 -9.96 -14.47
N ALA A 109 -27.57 -10.28 -14.16
CA ALA A 109 -27.97 -10.72 -12.82
C ALA A 109 -27.26 -12.02 -12.40
N GLN A 110 -27.15 -12.98 -13.31
CA GLN A 110 -26.50 -14.27 -13.04
C GLN A 110 -24.97 -14.15 -12.94
N ARG A 111 -24.36 -13.23 -13.72
CA ARG A 111 -22.94 -12.88 -13.59
C ARG A 111 -22.65 -12.20 -12.24
N ARG A 112 -23.53 -11.30 -11.79
CA ARG A 112 -23.42 -10.63 -10.47
C ARG A 112 -23.55 -11.62 -9.31
N ALA A 113 -24.51 -12.54 -9.37
CA ALA A 113 -24.70 -13.57 -8.34
C ALA A 113 -23.45 -14.44 -8.16
N ARG A 114 -22.79 -14.82 -9.26
CA ARG A 114 -21.51 -15.56 -9.23
C ARG A 114 -20.34 -14.75 -8.66
N CYS A 115 -20.34 -13.43 -8.84
CA CYS A 115 -19.33 -12.55 -8.24
C CYS A 115 -19.53 -12.43 -6.72
N CYS A 116 -20.77 -12.35 -6.24
CA CYS A 116 -21.08 -12.34 -4.80
C CYS A 116 -20.82 -13.69 -4.11
N ALA A 117 -20.97 -14.82 -4.80
CA ALA A 117 -20.76 -16.16 -4.24
C ALA A 117 -19.28 -16.59 -4.16
N ARG A 118 -18.36 -15.83 -4.76
CA ARG A 118 -16.90 -16.04 -4.67
C ARG A 118 -16.23 -15.18 -3.60
N LYS A 119 -17.01 -14.37 -2.88
CA LYS A 119 -16.60 -13.53 -1.76
C LYS A 119 -16.87 -14.27 -0.45
#